data_AF-A0A3Q0CF90-F1
#
_entry.id   AF-A0A3Q0CF90-F1
#
_cell.length_a   1.000
_cell.length_b   1.000
_cell.length_c   1.000
_cell.angle_alpha   90.00
_cell.angle_beta   90.00
_cell.angle_gamma   90.00
#
_symmetry.space_group_name_H-M   'P 1'
#
loop_
_entity.id
_entity.type
_entity.pdbx_description
1 polymer ?
#
loop_
_entity_poly.entity_id
_entity_poly.type
_entity_poly.pdbx_seq_one_letter_code
_entity_poly.pdbx_strand_id
1 'polypeptide(L)'
;MRSSLRDMSKGWYNLYETNWEVYLMSKLRKLMELIKYALQDTLRFLVQDSLGSFSQFIGDACCNVLDCTDNMPWGEDLVNSPYRPRRNPLFIVDLVLDSSGVHYSTPLEQFEMTLINLFDKGILATHSVPQLEKVCATGWAKPRC
;
A
#
# COMPACT_ATOMS: atom_id res chain seq x y z
N MET A 1 15.69 8.34 -18.35
CA MET A 1 15.96 9.41 -17.36
C MET A 1 17.43 9.56 -16.99
N ARG A 2 18.23 8.49 -16.84
CA ARG A 2 19.68 8.61 -16.55
C ARG A 2 20.52 9.27 -17.66
N SER A 3 20.13 9.13 -18.94
CA SER A 3 20.85 9.72 -20.07
C SER A 3 20.58 11.23 -20.24
N SER A 4 19.34 11.68 -20.03
CA SER A 4 18.94 13.08 -20.26
C SER A 4 19.59 14.08 -19.31
N LEU A 5 19.93 13.66 -18.08
CA LEU A 5 20.65 14.50 -17.11
C LEU A 5 22.18 14.45 -17.32
N ARG A 6 22.69 13.43 -18.02
CA ARG A 6 24.13 13.22 -18.24
C ARG A 6 24.69 14.17 -19.31
N ASP A 7 23.89 14.51 -20.32
CA ASP A 7 24.28 15.44 -21.40
C ASP A 7 24.06 16.92 -21.05
N MET A 8 23.47 17.22 -19.88
CA MET A 8 23.25 18.59 -19.40
C MET A 8 24.45 19.13 -18.60
N SER A 9 25.66 18.74 -19.00
CA SER A 9 26.93 18.89 -18.29
C SER A 9 27.54 20.29 -18.34
N LYS A 10 26.91 21.27 -19.00
CA LYS A 10 27.34 22.68 -18.94
C LYS A 10 26.85 23.36 -17.64
N GLY A 11 27.65 23.22 -16.59
CA GLY A 11 27.83 24.19 -15.51
C GLY A 11 26.79 24.25 -14.37
N TRP A 12 25.56 23.75 -14.53
CA TRP A 12 24.49 23.95 -13.51
C TRP A 12 23.85 22.67 -12.96
N TYR A 13 24.06 21.54 -13.63
CA TYR A 13 23.55 20.21 -13.25
C TYR A 13 24.68 19.18 -13.15
N ASN A 14 25.82 19.58 -12.58
CA ASN A 14 26.96 18.69 -12.41
C ASN A 14 26.68 17.65 -11.31
N LEU A 15 26.28 16.45 -11.71
CA LEU A 15 26.04 15.29 -10.82
C LEU A 15 27.32 14.74 -10.17
N TYR A 16 28.50 15.24 -10.55
CA TYR A 16 29.82 14.87 -10.01
C TYR A 16 30.45 16.00 -9.17
N GLU A 17 29.68 17.05 -8.82
CA GLU A 17 30.15 18.20 -8.05
C GLU A 17 30.53 17.86 -6.60
N THR A 18 31.79 17.51 -6.35
CA THR A 18 32.33 17.09 -5.04
C THR A 18 32.31 18.19 -3.97
N ASN A 19 32.15 19.46 -4.35
CA ASN A 19 32.04 20.54 -3.39
C ASN A 19 30.59 20.72 -2.91
N TRP A 20 30.35 20.42 -1.62
CA TRP A 20 29.05 20.52 -0.96
C TRP A 20 28.44 21.94 -1.00
N GLU A 21 29.25 22.99 -0.89
CA GLU A 21 28.76 24.38 -0.92
C GLU A 21 28.29 24.78 -2.34
N VAL A 22 29.00 24.31 -3.36
CA VAL A 22 28.63 24.51 -4.77
C VAL A 22 27.36 23.72 -5.09
N TYR A 23 27.23 22.50 -4.55
CA TYR A 23 26.00 21.72 -4.66
C TYR A 23 24.81 22.43 -4.02
N LEU A 24 24.95 22.98 -2.81
CA LEU A 24 23.90 23.74 -2.12
C LEU A 24 23.41 24.95 -2.92
N MET A 25 24.30 25.62 -3.65
CA MET A 25 24.00 26.78 -4.51
C MET A 25 23.47 26.40 -5.91
N SER A 26 23.50 25.11 -6.27
CA SER A 26 23.23 24.65 -7.63
C SER A 26 21.73 24.55 -7.98
N LYS A 27 21.42 24.59 -9.28
CA LYS A 27 20.08 24.27 -9.79
C LYS A 27 19.74 22.78 -9.62
N LEU A 28 20.75 21.92 -9.49
CA LEU A 28 20.59 20.50 -9.19
C LEU A 28 19.95 20.27 -7.83
N ARG A 29 20.35 21.03 -6.78
CA ARG A 29 19.74 20.95 -5.45
C ARG A 29 18.24 21.25 -5.50
N LYS A 30 17.87 22.35 -6.17
CA LYS A 30 16.46 22.76 -6.34
C LYS A 30 15.65 21.70 -7.10
N LEU A 31 16.23 21.10 -8.14
CA LEU A 31 15.60 20.00 -8.86
C LEU A 31 15.41 18.75 -7.98
N MET A 32 16.41 18.38 -7.17
CA MET A 32 16.31 17.25 -6.26
C MET A 32 15.26 17.48 -5.16
N GLU A 33 15.14 18.71 -4.65
CA GLU A 33 14.08 19.09 -3.70
C GLU A 33 12.70 19.02 -4.35
N LEU A 34 12.54 19.51 -5.58
CA LEU A 34 11.27 19.37 -6.31
C LEU A 34 10.90 17.91 -6.55
N ILE A 35 11.85 17.07 -6.97
CA ILE A 35 11.63 15.63 -7.17
C ILE A 35 11.25 14.96 -5.83
N LYS A 36 11.87 15.36 -4.72
CA LYS A 36 11.52 14.87 -3.39
C LYS A 36 10.07 15.18 -3.04
N TYR A 37 9.63 16.42 -3.19
CA TYR A 37 8.25 16.81 -2.90
C TYR A 37 7.26 16.11 -3.84
N ALA A 38 7.56 16.03 -5.13
CA ALA A 38 6.72 15.32 -6.10
C ALA A 38 6.59 13.82 -5.79
N LEU A 39 7.68 13.16 -5.37
CA LEU A 39 7.65 11.76 -4.95
C LEU A 39 6.81 11.56 -3.69
N GLN A 40 6.96 12.44 -2.69
CA GLN A 40 6.16 12.40 -1.46
C GLN A 40 4.66 12.57 -1.76
N ASP A 41 4.32 13.51 -2.64
CA ASP A 41 2.94 13.79 -3.03
C ASP A 41 2.33 12.63 -3.82
N THR A 42 3.09 12.06 -4.78
CA THR A 42 2.65 10.89 -5.54
C THR A 42 2.43 9.68 -4.64
N LEU A 43 3.32 9.43 -3.67
CA LEU A 43 3.15 8.36 -2.69
C LEU A 43 1.91 8.56 -1.84
N ARG A 44 1.61 9.81 -1.44
CA ARG A 44 0.41 10.14 -0.69
C ARG A 44 -0.85 9.79 -1.48
N PHE A 45 -0.93 10.21 -2.74
CA PHE A 45 -2.07 9.88 -3.61
C PHE A 45 -2.20 8.38 -3.86
N LEU A 46 -1.09 7.67 -4.07
CA LEU A 46 -1.09 6.22 -4.26
C LEU A 46 -1.68 5.49 -3.05
N VAL A 47 -1.28 5.86 -1.83
CA VAL A 47 -1.81 5.25 -0.60
C VAL A 47 -3.30 5.56 -0.42
N GLN A 48 -3.71 6.79 -0.69
CA GLN A 48 -5.12 7.20 -0.58
C GLN A 48 -6.01 6.46 -1.59
N ASP A 49 -5.58 6.36 -2.84
CA ASP A 49 -6.33 5.66 -3.90
C ASP A 49 -6.39 4.14 -3.65
N SER A 50 -5.29 3.56 -3.18
CA SER A 50 -5.26 2.16 -2.75
C SER A 50 -6.19 1.89 -1.57
N LEU A 51 -6.29 2.81 -0.61
CA LEU A 51 -7.22 2.69 0.52
C LEU A 51 -8.67 2.75 0.06
N GLY A 52 -9.01 3.70 -0.82
CA GLY A 52 -10.35 3.82 -1.39
C GLY A 52 -10.75 2.54 -2.14
N SER A 53 -9.86 2.04 -2.99
CA SER A 53 -10.06 0.80 -3.74
C SER A 53 -10.20 -0.42 -2.83
N PHE A 54 -9.40 -0.53 -1.75
CA PHE A 54 -9.49 -1.62 -0.78
C PHE A 54 -10.82 -1.62 -0.02
N SER A 55 -11.28 -0.45 0.42
CA SER A 55 -12.58 -0.30 1.08
C SER A 55 -13.73 -0.67 0.15
N GLN A 56 -13.69 -0.23 -1.12
CA GLN A 56 -14.72 -0.61 -2.10
C GLN A 56 -14.70 -2.12 -2.38
N PHE A 57 -13.52 -2.72 -2.48
CA PHE A 57 -13.38 -4.16 -2.67
C PHE A 57 -14.03 -4.98 -1.55
N ILE A 58 -13.89 -4.56 -0.30
CA ILE A 58 -14.54 -5.22 0.84
C ILE A 58 -16.06 -4.97 0.80
N GLY A 59 -16.49 -3.73 0.56
CA GLY A 59 -17.92 -3.39 0.44
C GLY A 59 -18.63 -4.17 -0.67
N ASP A 60 -17.99 -4.32 -1.82
CA ASP A 60 -18.48 -5.12 -2.95
C ASP A 60 -18.64 -6.60 -2.59
N ALA A 61 -17.78 -7.15 -1.73
CA ALA A 61 -17.90 -8.53 -1.28
C ALA A 61 -19.08 -8.72 -0.32
N CYS A 62 -19.36 -7.72 0.52
CA CYS A 62 -20.44 -7.76 1.51
C CYS A 62 -21.80 -7.29 0.96
N CYS A 63 -21.85 -6.71 -0.25
CA CYS A 63 -23.05 -6.06 -0.81
C CYS A 63 -24.33 -6.91 -0.78
N ASN A 64 -24.21 -8.23 -1.01
CA ASN A 64 -25.38 -9.11 -1.06
C ASN A 64 -25.95 -9.42 0.33
N VAL A 65 -25.16 -9.27 1.39
CA VAL A 65 -25.51 -9.64 2.77
C VAL A 65 -25.85 -8.40 3.62
N LEU A 66 -25.57 -7.19 3.11
CA LEU A 66 -25.83 -5.91 3.79
C LEU A 66 -27.30 -5.68 4.15
N ASP A 67 -28.24 -6.22 3.37
CA ASP A 67 -29.69 -6.13 3.62
C ASP A 67 -30.24 -7.27 4.52
N CYS A 68 -29.36 -8.14 5.04
CA CYS A 68 -29.79 -9.19 5.97
C CYS A 68 -30.18 -8.59 7.32
N THR A 69 -31.35 -8.97 7.81
CA THR A 69 -31.78 -8.62 9.17
C THR A 69 -31.21 -9.60 10.19
N ASP A 70 -30.97 -9.14 11.43
CA ASP A 70 -30.37 -9.96 12.50
C ASP A 70 -31.16 -11.25 12.82
N ASN A 71 -32.45 -11.29 12.48
CA ASN A 71 -33.34 -12.43 12.71
C ASN A 71 -33.71 -13.19 11.43
N MET A 72 -32.87 -13.12 10.39
CA MET A 72 -33.10 -13.81 9.12
C MET A 72 -33.23 -15.33 9.37
N PRO A 73 -34.42 -15.93 9.14
CA PRO A 73 -34.54 -17.38 9.21
C PRO A 73 -33.82 -17.99 8.01
N TRP A 74 -32.80 -18.81 8.28
CA TRP A 74 -32.19 -19.62 7.23
C TRP A 74 -33.22 -20.66 6.79
N GLY A 75 -33.50 -20.72 5.49
CA GLY A 75 -34.50 -21.66 4.94
C GLY A 75 -34.06 -23.13 5.08
N GLU A 76 -34.87 -24.04 4.53
CA GLU A 76 -34.59 -25.49 4.60
C GLU A 76 -33.33 -25.92 3.81
N ASP A 77 -32.88 -25.11 2.85
CA ASP A 77 -31.67 -25.38 2.07
C ASP A 77 -30.43 -24.71 2.70
N LEU A 78 -29.66 -25.53 3.45
CA LEU A 78 -28.38 -25.14 4.04
C LEU A 78 -27.23 -25.12 3.02
N VAL A 79 -27.43 -25.71 1.84
CA VAL A 79 -26.38 -25.87 0.83
C VAL A 79 -26.45 -24.76 -0.22
N ASN A 80 -27.65 -24.38 -0.66
CA ASN A 80 -27.84 -23.28 -1.60
C ASN A 80 -28.36 -22.03 -0.88
N SER A 81 -27.44 -21.13 -0.52
CA SER A 81 -27.81 -19.83 0.01
C SER A 81 -28.43 -18.93 -1.08
N PRO A 82 -29.48 -18.15 -0.76
CA PRO A 82 -29.98 -17.08 -1.63
C PRO A 82 -28.95 -15.95 -1.80
N TYR A 83 -27.98 -15.83 -0.88
CA TYR A 83 -26.91 -14.83 -0.91
C TYR A 83 -25.72 -15.34 -1.72
N ARG A 84 -25.86 -15.39 -3.04
CA ARG A 84 -24.75 -15.78 -3.91
C ARG A 84 -23.69 -14.68 -3.98
N PRO A 85 -22.41 -15.00 -3.74
CA PRO A 85 -21.33 -14.05 -3.94
C PRO A 85 -21.31 -13.56 -5.39
N ARG A 86 -21.16 -12.24 -5.59
CA ARG A 86 -20.93 -11.66 -6.93
C ARG A 86 -19.47 -11.80 -7.37
N ARG A 87 -18.57 -11.96 -6.41
CA ARG A 87 -17.12 -12.09 -6.59
C ARG A 87 -16.59 -13.23 -5.73
N ASN A 88 -15.29 -13.51 -5.86
CA ASN A 88 -14.61 -14.51 -5.06
C ASN A 88 -14.73 -14.20 -3.56
N PRO A 89 -14.88 -15.23 -2.71
CA PRO A 89 -14.94 -15.05 -1.27
C PRO A 89 -13.63 -14.45 -0.76
N LEU A 90 -13.72 -13.53 0.21
CA LEU A 90 -12.56 -12.93 0.87
C LEU A 90 -11.90 -13.90 1.85
N PHE A 91 -12.72 -14.68 2.55
CA PHE A 91 -12.29 -15.63 3.57
C PHE A 91 -13.08 -16.93 3.44
N ILE A 92 -12.46 -18.02 3.87
CA ILE A 92 -13.07 -19.34 3.98
C ILE A 92 -12.94 -19.74 5.44
N VAL A 93 -14.04 -20.19 6.03
CA VAL A 93 -14.12 -20.54 7.45
C VAL A 93 -14.90 -21.83 7.59
N ASP A 94 -14.35 -22.75 8.37
CA ASP A 94 -15.06 -23.98 8.73
C ASP A 94 -15.98 -23.72 9.92
N LEU A 95 -17.22 -24.21 9.82
CA LEU A 95 -18.16 -24.28 10.92
C LEU A 95 -17.93 -25.59 11.67
N VAL A 96 -17.51 -25.51 12.92
CA VAL A 96 -17.22 -26.66 13.77
C VAL A 96 -18.39 -26.89 14.71
N LEU A 97 -18.85 -28.14 14.79
CA LEU A 97 -19.84 -28.58 15.76
C LEU A 97 -19.15 -29.48 16.77
N ASP A 98 -19.01 -29.02 18.01
CA ASP A 98 -18.42 -29.79 19.11
C ASP A 98 -19.34 -29.83 20.33
N SER A 99 -18.84 -30.39 21.44
CA SER A 99 -19.57 -30.46 22.72
C SER A 99 -19.83 -29.09 23.37
N SER A 100 -19.14 -28.03 22.95
CA SER A 100 -19.34 -26.65 23.41
C SER A 100 -20.35 -25.88 22.55
N GLY A 101 -20.73 -26.43 21.39
CA GLY A 101 -21.76 -25.88 20.51
C GLY A 101 -21.24 -25.65 19.09
N VAL A 102 -22.01 -24.87 18.32
CA VAL A 102 -21.66 -24.49 16.95
C VAL A 102 -20.79 -23.23 17.00
N HIS A 103 -19.57 -23.31 16.49
CA HIS A 103 -18.64 -22.19 16.46
C HIS A 103 -17.81 -22.16 15.17
N TYR A 104 -17.22 -21.01 14.86
CA TYR A 104 -16.32 -20.86 13.73
C TYR A 104 -14.91 -21.33 14.11
N SER A 105 -14.24 -22.03 13.19
CA SER A 105 -12.82 -22.44 13.33
C SER A 105 -11.88 -21.26 13.57
N THR A 106 -12.19 -20.11 12.97
CA THR A 106 -11.45 -18.85 13.13
C THR A 106 -12.35 -17.82 13.81
N PRO A 107 -11.93 -17.20 14.93
CA PRO A 107 -12.67 -16.13 15.58
C PRO A 107 -12.93 -14.94 14.65
N LEU A 108 -14.11 -14.34 14.74
CA LEU A 108 -14.52 -13.26 13.85
C LEU A 108 -13.62 -12.02 13.97
N GLU A 109 -13.11 -11.76 15.17
CA GLU A 109 -12.22 -10.65 15.49
C GLU A 109 -10.89 -10.73 14.72
N GLN A 110 -10.46 -11.93 14.32
CA GLN A 110 -9.24 -12.09 13.53
C GLN A 110 -9.41 -11.61 12.09
N PHE A 111 -10.61 -11.61 11.52
CA PHE A 111 -10.84 -11.10 10.16
C PHE A 111 -10.59 -9.60 10.09
N GLU A 112 -11.15 -8.85 11.03
CA GLU A 112 -10.94 -7.41 11.12
C GLU A 112 -9.45 -7.08 11.30
N MET A 113 -8.79 -7.73 12.26
CA MET A 113 -7.35 -7.54 12.47
C MET A 113 -6.52 -7.90 11.24
N THR A 114 -6.87 -8.96 10.50
CA THR A 114 -6.13 -9.37 9.30
C THR A 114 -6.23 -8.33 8.20
N LEU A 115 -7.42 -7.73 8.00
CA LEU A 115 -7.63 -6.68 7.01
C LEU A 115 -6.82 -5.42 7.34
N ILE A 116 -6.84 -4.98 8.60
CA ILE A 116 -6.05 -3.84 9.07
C ILE A 116 -4.55 -4.12 8.92
N ASN A 117 -4.09 -5.29 9.35
CA ASN A 117 -2.68 -5.67 9.26
C ASN A 117 -2.19 -5.79 7.81
N LEU A 118 -3.05 -6.27 6.89
CA LEU A 118 -2.71 -6.33 5.46
C LEU A 118 -2.48 -4.92 4.91
N PHE A 119 -3.33 -3.98 5.28
CA PHE A 119 -3.22 -2.59 4.87
C PHE A 119 -1.98 -1.92 5.47
N ASP A 120 -1.70 -2.11 6.76
CA ASP A 120 -0.50 -1.59 7.42
C ASP A 120 0.77 -2.10 6.76
N LYS A 121 0.82 -3.39 6.39
CA LYS A 121 1.94 -3.96 5.63
C LYS A 121 2.10 -3.30 4.26
N GLY A 122 1.00 -2.97 3.58
CA GLY A 122 1.00 -2.21 2.34
C GLY A 122 1.60 -0.81 2.49
N ILE A 123 1.20 -0.08 3.54
CA ILE A 123 1.77 1.24 3.85
C ILE A 123 3.27 1.11 4.17
N LEU A 124 3.65 0.17 5.03
CA LEU A 124 5.05 -0.04 5.42
C LEU A 124 5.94 -0.37 4.21
N ALA A 125 5.42 -1.11 3.23
CA ALA A 125 6.13 -1.37 1.97
C ALA A 125 6.44 -0.07 1.21
N THR A 126 5.54 0.92 1.21
CA THR A 126 5.78 2.23 0.57
C THR A 126 6.82 3.08 1.30
N HIS A 127 6.99 2.90 2.61
CA HIS A 127 8.03 3.59 3.38
C HIS A 127 9.46 3.11 3.00
N SER A 128 9.57 1.95 2.37
CA SER A 128 10.85 1.39 1.90
C SER A 128 11.37 2.07 0.64
N VAL A 129 10.59 2.96 0.00
CA VAL A 129 11.04 3.69 -1.20
C VAL A 129 12.21 4.60 -0.83
N PRO A 130 13.41 4.38 -1.42
CA PRO A 130 14.60 5.14 -1.03
C PRO A 130 14.38 6.63 -1.27
N GLN A 131 14.59 7.45 -0.24
CA GLN A 131 14.65 8.89 -0.44
C GLN A 131 15.84 9.21 -1.32
N LEU A 132 15.59 9.86 -2.46
CA LEU A 132 16.60 10.14 -3.50
C LEU A 132 17.83 10.86 -2.93
N GLU A 133 17.62 11.75 -1.94
CA GLU A 133 18.72 12.43 -1.23
C GLU A 133 19.68 11.47 -0.52
N LYS A 134 19.18 10.37 0.06
CA LYS A 134 20.03 9.37 0.73
C LYS A 134 20.83 8.54 -0.28
N VAL A 135 20.25 8.22 -1.44
CA VAL A 135 20.93 7.45 -2.49
C VAL A 135 22.01 8.31 -3.16
N CYS A 136 21.75 9.60 -3.35
CA CYS A 136 22.77 10.54 -3.74
C CYS A 136 23.84 10.61 -2.64
N ALA A 137 23.53 11.02 -1.40
CA ALA A 137 24.55 11.16 -0.35
C ALA A 137 25.41 9.89 -0.06
N THR A 138 24.81 8.69 -0.08
CA THR A 138 25.55 7.43 0.16
C THR A 138 26.45 7.02 -1.01
N GLY A 139 26.09 7.39 -2.25
CA GLY A 139 26.97 7.26 -3.41
C GLY A 139 28.20 8.17 -3.36
N TRP A 140 28.18 9.21 -2.52
CA TRP A 140 29.25 10.21 -2.38
C TRP A 140 30.13 9.96 -1.15
N ALA A 141 29.63 9.21 -0.16
CA ALA A 141 30.37 8.86 1.06
C ALA A 141 31.22 7.59 0.95
N LYS A 142 31.15 6.85 -0.17
CA LYS A 142 32.09 5.75 -0.44
C LYS A 142 33.29 6.28 -1.21
N PRO A 143 34.49 6.39 -0.60
CA PRO A 143 35.70 6.52 -1.40
C PRO A 143 35.79 5.26 -2.27
N ARG A 144 35.80 5.46 -3.59
CA ARG A 144 36.29 4.43 -4.50
C ARG A 144 37.77 4.25 -4.18
N CYS A 145 38.10 3.17 -3.48
CA CYS A 145 39.45 2.61 -3.51
C CYS A 145 39.79 2.22 -4.94
#